data_AF-A0A535CVU7-F1
#
_entry.id   AF-A0A535CVU7-F1
#
_cell.length_a   1.000
_cell.length_b   1.000
_cell.length_c   1.000
_cell.angle_alpha   90.00
_cell.angle_beta   90.00
_cell.angle_gamma   90.00
#
_symmetry.space_group_name_H-M   'P 1'
#
loop_
_entity.id
_entity.type
_entity.pdbx_description
1 polymer ?
#
loop_
_entity_poly.entity_id
_entity_poly.type
_entity_poly.pdbx_seq_one_letter_code
_entity_poly.pdbx_strand_id
1 'polypeptide(L)'
;MAFLDNPNVHKAEKATVGVLSGFKSFILRGNVVDLAIGIMIGVAFSGVVNSLVSDVITPLIPGIGKGLTDSFFTVPWTGSKVQIGHFINTILSFLILAFVIYFFIVRPVNALMDRFKPRPAATPTTRDCPYCLSTIPLKATRCAYCTAQLPPAGEPSPERAQGV
;
A
#
# COMPACT_ATOMS: atom_id res chain seq x y z
N MET A 1 15.93 -15.66 -49.40
CA MET A 1 15.60 -14.31 -48.85
C MET A 1 14.09 -14.02 -48.76
N ALA A 2 13.18 -14.95 -49.09
CA ALA A 2 11.72 -14.72 -49.11
C ALA A 2 10.94 -15.23 -47.88
N PHE A 3 11.60 -15.72 -46.82
CA PHE A 3 10.95 -16.29 -45.64
C PHE A 3 10.64 -15.25 -44.52
N LEU A 4 11.08 -14.00 -44.66
CA LEU A 4 10.90 -12.96 -43.64
C LEU A 4 9.77 -11.96 -43.95
N ASP A 5 9.13 -12.03 -45.11
CA ASP A 5 8.01 -11.14 -45.46
C ASP A 5 6.66 -11.81 -45.16
N ASN A 6 6.47 -12.18 -43.89
CA ASN A 6 5.18 -12.68 -43.41
C ASN A 6 4.43 -11.53 -42.71
N PRO A 7 3.29 -11.05 -43.22
CA PRO A 7 2.57 -9.89 -42.65
C PRO A 7 2.10 -10.11 -41.20
N ASN A 8 2.07 -11.36 -40.73
CA ASN A 8 1.67 -11.70 -39.37
C ASN A 8 2.75 -11.35 -38.32
N VAL A 9 4.04 -11.29 -38.65
CA VAL A 9 5.09 -10.90 -37.67
C VAL A 9 5.08 -9.40 -37.37
N HIS A 10 4.78 -8.54 -38.36
CA HIS A 10 4.66 -7.09 -38.14
C HIS A 10 3.42 -6.70 -37.30
N LYS A 11 2.33 -7.48 -37.41
CA LYS A 11 1.13 -7.27 -36.58
C LYS A 11 1.38 -7.69 -35.13
N ALA A 12 2.14 -8.78 -34.92
CA ALA A 12 2.54 -9.23 -33.59
C ALA A 12 3.51 -8.24 -32.90
N GLU A 13 4.49 -7.70 -33.63
CA GLU A 13 5.46 -6.72 -33.12
C GLU A 13 4.78 -5.40 -32.70
N LYS A 14 3.89 -4.85 -33.53
CA LYS A 14 3.17 -3.60 -33.19
C LYS A 14 2.23 -3.78 -31.99
N ALA A 15 1.62 -4.96 -31.84
CA ALA A 15 0.78 -5.27 -30.67
C ALA A 15 1.62 -5.39 -29.38
N THR A 16 2.79 -6.02 -29.44
CA THR A 16 3.68 -6.16 -28.27
C THR A 16 4.31 -4.83 -27.86
N VAL A 17 4.74 -3.99 -28.80
CA VAL A 17 5.24 -2.63 -28.52
C VAL A 17 4.12 -1.75 -27.94
N GLY A 18 2.88 -1.90 -28.43
CA GLY A 18 1.70 -1.24 -27.87
C GLY A 18 1.46 -1.60 -26.40
N VAL A 19 1.44 -2.89 -26.07
CA VAL A 19 1.22 -3.37 -24.69
C VAL A 19 2.38 -2.97 -23.76
N LEU A 20 3.63 -3.07 -24.20
CA LEU A 20 4.79 -2.64 -23.40
C LEU A 20 4.78 -1.12 -23.13
N SER A 21 4.41 -0.32 -24.13
CA SER A 21 4.30 1.13 -23.96
C SER A 21 3.16 1.52 -23.01
N GLY A 22 2.04 0.80 -23.05
CA GLY A 22 0.92 0.96 -22.13
C GLY A 22 1.28 0.59 -20.69
N PHE A 23 1.98 -0.52 -20.49
CA PHE A 23 2.46 -0.95 -19.17
C PHE A 23 3.48 0.04 -18.59
N LYS A 24 4.45 0.49 -19.39
CA LYS A 24 5.41 1.53 -18.98
C LYS A 24 4.68 2.80 -18.55
N SER A 25 3.69 3.24 -19.31
CA SER A 25 2.89 4.44 -18.99
C SER A 25 2.01 4.27 -17.74
N PHE A 26 1.67 3.04 -17.37
CA PHE A 26 0.96 2.72 -16.14
C PHE A 26 1.89 2.77 -14.91
N ILE A 27 3.06 2.13 -15.00
CA ILE A 27 4.07 2.15 -13.93
C ILE A 27 4.59 3.57 -13.69
N LEU A 28 4.79 4.37 -14.74
CA LEU A 28 5.26 5.76 -14.63
C LEU A 28 4.25 6.71 -13.98
N ARG A 29 3.02 6.25 -13.65
CA ARG A 29 2.00 7.08 -13.00
C ARG A 29 2.32 7.42 -11.53
N GLY A 30 3.47 7.01 -11.00
CA GLY A 30 4.03 7.38 -9.70
C GLY A 30 3.30 6.74 -8.51
N ASN A 31 2.02 7.07 -8.37
CA ASN A 31 1.13 6.57 -7.34
C ASN A 31 1.02 5.03 -7.29
N VAL A 32 1.20 4.35 -8.43
CA VAL A 32 1.16 2.87 -8.50
C VAL A 32 2.43 2.25 -7.92
N VAL A 33 3.58 2.87 -8.15
CA VAL A 33 4.88 2.34 -7.73
C VAL A 33 5.03 2.45 -6.21
N ASP A 34 4.66 3.59 -5.63
CA ASP A 34 4.72 3.79 -4.18
C ASP A 34 3.79 2.81 -3.44
N LEU A 35 2.59 2.58 -3.96
CA LEU A 35 1.66 1.60 -3.40
C LEU A 35 2.20 0.16 -3.53
N ALA A 36 2.78 -0.19 -4.69
CA ALA A 36 3.35 -1.52 -4.91
C ALA A 36 4.53 -1.80 -3.98
N ILE A 37 5.43 -0.83 -3.80
CA ILE A 37 6.57 -0.95 -2.89
C ILE A 37 6.08 -1.12 -1.45
N GLY A 38 5.07 -0.35 -1.02
CA GLY A 38 4.49 -0.46 0.32
C GLY A 38 3.94 -1.87 0.62
N ILE A 39 3.22 -2.48 -0.32
CA ILE A 39 2.68 -3.84 -0.16
C ILE A 39 3.80 -4.88 -0.10
N MET A 40 4.78 -4.80 -1.00
CA MET A 40 5.88 -5.76 -1.05
C MET A 40 6.71 -5.77 0.23
N ILE A 41 7.02 -4.58 0.74
CA ILE A 41 7.73 -4.42 2.01
C ILE A 41 6.90 -5.00 3.16
N GLY A 42 5.59 -4.73 3.19
CA GLY A 42 4.69 -5.26 4.22
C GLY A 42 4.64 -6.80 4.26
N VAL A 43 4.56 -7.45 3.09
CA VAL A 43 4.55 -8.91 2.98
C VAL A 43 5.88 -9.52 3.42
N ALA A 44 7.01 -8.94 2.99
CA ALA A 44 8.33 -9.44 3.35
C ALA A 44 8.57 -9.39 4.86
N PHE A 45 8.21 -8.28 5.52
CA PHE A 45 8.36 -8.15 6.97
C PHE A 45 7.44 -9.08 7.75
N SER A 46 6.19 -9.27 7.31
CA SER A 46 5.30 -10.25 7.94
C SER A 46 5.88 -11.66 7.89
N GLY A 47 6.57 -12.02 6.80
CA GLY A 47 7.29 -13.29 6.69
C GLY A 47 8.38 -13.45 7.74
N VAL A 48 9.26 -12.45 7.89
CA VAL A 48 10.37 -12.47 8.87
C VAL A 48 9.84 -12.60 10.31
N VAL A 49 8.80 -11.84 10.66
CA VAL A 49 8.23 -11.90 12.02
C VAL A 49 7.53 -13.24 12.24
N ASN A 50 6.80 -13.78 11.24
CA ASN A 50 6.17 -15.09 11.35
C ASN A 50 7.19 -16.22 11.54
N SER A 51 8.32 -16.20 10.80
CA SER A 51 9.41 -17.16 11.00
C SER A 51 10.02 -17.04 12.38
N LEU A 52 10.27 -15.81 12.88
CA LEU A 52 10.77 -15.61 14.23
C LEU A 52 9.82 -16.17 15.29
N VAL A 53 8.51 -15.92 15.16
CA VAL A 53 7.50 -16.43 16.10
C VAL A 53 7.38 -17.96 16.03
N SER A 54 7.35 -18.51 14.82
CA SER A 54 7.18 -19.96 14.61
C SER A 54 8.42 -20.75 15.03
N ASP A 55 9.61 -20.26 14.69
CA ASP A 55 10.87 -21.00 14.84
C ASP A 55 11.53 -20.76 16.21
N VAL A 56 11.29 -19.60 16.84
CA VAL A 56 11.93 -19.24 18.12
C VAL A 56 10.94 -19.26 19.27
N ILE A 57 9.73 -18.70 19.11
CA ILE A 57 8.82 -18.52 20.26
C ILE A 57 7.96 -19.76 20.51
N THR A 58 7.36 -20.33 19.46
CA THR A 58 6.52 -21.53 19.57
C THR A 58 7.21 -22.73 20.24
N PRO A 59 8.48 -23.08 19.90
CA PRO A 59 9.17 -24.19 20.57
C PRO A 59 9.68 -23.85 21.97
N LEU A 60 9.84 -22.56 22.30
CA LEU A 60 10.42 -22.10 23.57
C LEU A 60 9.37 -21.96 24.69
N ILE A 61 8.07 -21.99 24.37
CA ILE A 61 6.99 -21.99 25.36
C ILE A 61 6.65 -23.46 25.70
N PRO A 62 7.10 -23.99 26.86
CA PRO A 62 6.80 -25.36 27.25
C PRO A 62 5.29 -25.46 27.53
N GLY A 63 4.56 -26.11 26.62
CA GLY A 63 3.11 -26.33 26.74
C GLY A 63 2.32 -26.15 25.43
N ILE A 64 2.82 -25.34 24.48
CA ILE A 64 2.10 -25.06 23.23
C ILE A 64 2.49 -26.04 22.11
N GLY A 65 3.78 -26.41 22.02
CA GLY A 65 4.28 -27.35 21.01
C GLY A 65 3.87 -28.83 21.20
N LYS A 66 3.32 -29.21 22.36
CA LYS A 66 2.82 -30.57 22.64
C LYS A 66 1.44 -30.64 23.31
N GLY A 67 0.89 -29.54 23.83
CA GLY A 67 -0.31 -29.58 24.68
C GLY A 67 -1.60 -29.06 24.04
N LEU A 68 -1.53 -28.25 22.99
CA LEU A 68 -2.73 -27.70 22.35
C LEU A 68 -3.15 -28.46 21.10
N THR A 69 -2.20 -28.93 20.29
CA THR A 69 -2.47 -29.69 19.05
C THR A 69 -3.22 -31.00 19.30
N ASP A 70 -3.16 -31.53 20.52
CA ASP A 70 -3.80 -32.79 20.91
C ASP A 70 -5.18 -32.62 21.56
N SER A 71 -5.70 -31.39 21.66
CA SER A 71 -7.08 -31.14 22.11
C SER A 71 -8.09 -31.43 20.99
N PHE A 72 -8.11 -32.69 20.53
CA PHE A 72 -9.07 -33.21 19.57
C PHE A 72 -10.44 -33.35 20.25
N PHE A 73 -11.30 -32.36 20.13
CA PHE A 73 -12.73 -32.58 20.38
C PHE A 73 -13.32 -33.28 19.15
N THR A 74 -13.35 -34.61 19.16
CA THR A 74 -14.10 -35.39 18.17
C THR A 74 -15.59 -35.28 18.46
N VAL A 75 -16.31 -34.56 17.60
CA VAL A 75 -17.78 -34.55 17.61
C VAL A 75 -18.27 -35.89 17.05
N PRO A 76 -19.05 -36.71 17.79
CA PRO A 76 -19.37 -38.08 17.38
C PRO A 76 -20.31 -38.19 16.17
N TRP A 77 -20.85 -37.08 15.65
CA TRP A 77 -21.83 -37.07 14.55
C TRP A 77 -21.25 -36.64 13.20
N THR A 78 -20.02 -36.16 13.18
CA THR A 78 -19.32 -35.76 11.97
C THR A 78 -17.85 -35.89 12.30
N GLY A 79 -17.14 -36.86 11.70
CA GLY A 79 -15.73 -37.19 11.99
C GLY A 79 -14.70 -36.10 11.68
N SER A 80 -15.09 -34.82 11.76
CA SER A 80 -14.21 -33.66 11.66
C SER A 80 -13.55 -33.40 13.00
N LYS A 81 -12.23 -33.51 13.00
CA LYS A 81 -11.36 -33.14 14.13
C LYS A 81 -11.34 -31.61 14.21
N VAL A 82 -12.01 -31.01 15.18
CA VAL A 82 -11.90 -29.56 15.42
C VAL A 82 -10.59 -29.31 16.17
N GLN A 83 -9.62 -28.67 15.52
CA GLN A 83 -8.30 -28.38 16.08
C GLN A 83 -8.32 -27.05 16.85
N ILE A 84 -8.95 -27.03 18.04
CA ILE A 84 -8.97 -25.83 18.91
C ILE A 84 -7.54 -25.35 19.24
N GLY A 85 -6.57 -26.27 19.32
CA GLY A 85 -5.18 -25.92 19.57
C GLY A 85 -4.50 -25.05 18.52
N HIS A 86 -4.76 -25.32 17.23
CA HIS A 86 -4.17 -24.54 16.14
C HIS A 86 -4.69 -23.10 16.15
N PHE A 87 -5.96 -22.92 16.50
CA PHE A 87 -6.59 -21.61 16.58
C PHE A 87 -5.96 -20.73 17.67
N ILE A 88 -5.77 -21.28 18.87
CA ILE A 88 -5.13 -20.56 19.98
C ILE A 88 -3.66 -20.23 19.64
N ASN A 89 -2.94 -21.14 18.99
CA ASN A 89 -1.58 -20.88 18.53
C ASN A 89 -1.52 -19.73 17.49
N THR A 90 -2.48 -19.69 16.58
CA THR A 90 -2.58 -18.62 15.56
C THR A 90 -2.86 -17.26 16.21
N ILE A 91 -3.77 -17.21 17.19
CA ILE A 91 -4.07 -15.99 17.96
C ILE A 91 -2.84 -15.50 18.72
N LEU A 92 -2.14 -16.42 19.40
CA LEU A 92 -0.93 -16.06 20.14
C LEU A 92 0.16 -15.52 19.19
N SER A 93 0.35 -16.19 18.04
CA SER A 93 1.30 -15.74 17.03
C SER A 93 0.97 -14.37 16.47
N PHE A 94 -0.32 -14.09 16.25
CA PHE A 94 -0.81 -12.78 15.82
C PHE A 94 -0.55 -11.69 16.87
N LEU A 95 -0.81 -11.97 18.16
CA LEU A 95 -0.53 -11.04 19.25
C LEU A 95 0.96 -10.69 19.35
N ILE A 96 1.83 -11.69 19.23
CA ILE A 96 3.28 -11.49 19.28
C ILE A 96 3.74 -10.67 18.07
N LEU A 97 3.27 -11.00 16.87
CA LEU A 97 3.60 -10.25 15.66
C LEU A 97 3.18 -8.78 15.78
N ALA A 98 1.96 -8.52 16.26
CA ALA A 98 1.47 -7.17 16.51
C ALA A 98 2.35 -6.42 17.52
N PHE A 99 2.76 -7.09 18.59
CA PHE A 99 3.65 -6.52 19.61
C PHE A 99 5.02 -6.15 19.05
N VAL A 100 5.65 -7.04 18.28
CA VAL A 100 6.96 -6.82 17.65
C VAL A 100 6.88 -5.65 16.66
N ILE A 101 5.88 -5.63 15.77
CA ILE A 101 5.69 -4.56 14.78
C ILE A 101 5.46 -3.21 15.50
N TYR A 102 4.62 -3.19 16.52
CA TYR A 102 4.35 -1.96 17.27
C TYR A 102 5.62 -1.43 17.95
N PHE A 103 6.38 -2.29 18.62
CA PHE A 103 7.57 -1.87 19.37
C PHE A 103 8.73 -1.47 18.45
N PHE A 104 9.00 -2.23 17.39
CA PHE A 104 10.16 -2.02 16.51
C PHE A 104 9.92 -1.11 15.31
N ILE A 105 8.67 -0.92 14.88
CA ILE A 105 8.35 -0.09 13.71
C ILE A 105 7.55 1.13 14.14
N VAL A 106 6.37 0.94 14.72
CA VAL A 106 5.46 2.06 15.02
C VAL A 106 6.08 3.01 16.03
N ARG A 107 6.70 2.51 17.10
CA ARG A 107 7.31 3.36 18.12
C ARG A 107 8.48 4.21 17.59
N PRO A 108 9.51 3.67 16.91
CA PRO A 108 10.58 4.50 16.37
C PRO A 108 10.12 5.39 15.22
N VAL A 109 9.21 4.93 14.36
CA VAL A 109 8.65 5.78 13.30
C VAL A 109 7.86 6.94 13.92
N ASN A 110 7.03 6.70 14.92
CA ASN A 110 6.29 7.76 15.60
C ASN A 110 7.24 8.73 16.34
N ALA A 111 8.26 8.21 17.03
CA ALA A 111 9.30 9.03 17.64
C ALA A 111 10.11 9.83 16.62
N LEU A 112 10.35 9.27 15.43
CA LEU A 112 11.02 9.94 14.33
C LEU A 112 10.10 10.99 13.70
N MET A 113 8.81 10.74 13.52
CA MET A 113 7.84 11.70 13.00
C MET A 113 7.55 12.85 14.00
N ASP A 114 7.70 12.60 15.29
CA ASP A 114 7.61 13.66 16.31
C ASP A 114 8.85 14.56 16.30
N ARG A 115 10.03 13.97 16.03
CA ARG A 115 11.33 14.67 16.00
C ARG A 115 11.61 15.36 14.67
N PHE A 116 11.28 14.69 13.58
CA PHE A 116 11.22 15.22 12.25
C PHE A 116 9.76 15.54 12.00
N LYS A 117 9.33 16.77 12.26
CA LYS A 117 8.13 17.35 11.63
C LYS A 117 8.52 17.90 10.24
N PRO A 118 8.81 17.08 9.19
CA PRO A 118 8.78 17.62 7.87
C PRO A 118 7.30 17.84 7.54
N ARG A 119 7.04 19.03 7.00
CA ARG A 119 5.84 19.40 6.27
C ARG A 119 5.19 18.16 5.62
N PRO A 120 3.88 17.91 5.81
CA PRO A 120 3.20 16.76 5.21
C PRO A 120 3.53 16.66 3.72
N ALA A 121 4.43 15.76 3.37
CA ALA A 121 4.83 15.48 2.00
C ALA A 121 3.78 14.54 1.39
N ALA A 122 2.55 15.03 1.23
CA ALA A 122 1.48 14.37 0.47
C ALA A 122 0.18 15.19 0.41
N THR A 123 0.11 16.43 0.95
CA THR A 123 -0.97 17.34 0.57
C THR A 123 -0.45 18.24 -0.54
N PRO A 124 -1.17 18.39 -1.67
CA PRO A 124 -0.72 19.23 -2.77
C PRO A 124 -0.56 20.65 -2.23
N THR A 125 0.67 21.11 -1.98
CA THR A 125 0.93 22.46 -1.44
C THR A 125 0.55 23.57 -2.43
N THR A 126 0.15 23.14 -3.62
CA THR A 126 -0.19 23.95 -4.78
C THR A 126 -1.58 23.56 -5.26
N ARG A 127 -2.41 24.58 -5.55
CA ARG A 127 -3.63 24.47 -6.36
C ARG A 127 -3.43 25.23 -7.66
N ASP A 128 -4.16 24.85 -8.70
CA ASP A 128 -4.19 25.67 -9.92
C ASP A 128 -5.18 26.82 -9.75
N CYS A 129 -4.76 28.02 -10.15
CA CYS A 129 -5.63 29.18 -10.16
C CYS A 129 -6.75 28.97 -11.19
N PRO A 130 -8.03 29.13 -10.83
CA PRO A 130 -9.12 28.88 -11.77
C PRO A 130 -9.20 29.89 -12.92
N TYR A 131 -8.69 31.11 -12.73
CA TYR A 131 -8.77 32.17 -13.75
C TYR A 131 -7.65 32.13 -14.78
N CYS A 132 -6.42 31.76 -14.39
CA CYS A 132 -5.24 31.83 -15.26
C CYS A 132 -4.47 30.52 -15.38
N LEU A 133 -4.96 29.45 -14.74
CA LEU A 133 -4.38 28.10 -14.76
C LEU A 133 -2.92 28.00 -14.32
N SER A 134 -2.41 29.03 -13.63
CA SER A 134 -1.07 29.00 -13.03
C SER A 134 -1.07 28.31 -11.67
N THR A 135 0.02 27.60 -11.41
CA THR A 135 0.36 26.93 -10.14
C THR A 135 0.54 27.96 -9.02
N ILE A 136 -0.32 27.92 -7.99
CA ILE A 136 -0.33 28.84 -6.83
C ILE A 136 -0.38 28.09 -5.50
N PRO A 137 0.16 28.64 -4.40
CA PRO A 137 0.10 27.97 -3.10
C PRO A 137 -1.32 27.97 -2.51
N LEU A 138 -1.70 26.90 -1.80
CA LEU A 138 -3.06 26.71 -1.25
C LEU A 138 -3.57 27.88 -0.39
N LYS A 139 -2.67 28.59 0.31
CA LYS A 139 -3.02 29.69 1.23
C LYS A 139 -3.04 31.08 0.56
N ALA A 140 -2.81 31.17 -0.75
CA ALA A 140 -2.82 32.46 -1.45
C ALA A 140 -4.25 33.06 -1.49
N THR A 141 -4.38 34.30 -1.01
CA THR A 141 -5.59 35.12 -1.12
C THR A 141 -5.67 35.86 -2.47
N ARG A 142 -4.51 36.08 -3.12
CA ARG A 142 -4.39 36.67 -4.46
C ARG A 142 -3.43 35.86 -5.33
N CYS A 143 -3.76 35.70 -6.60
CA CYS A 143 -2.89 35.04 -7.57
C CYS A 143 -1.71 35.94 -7.95
N ALA A 144 -0.50 35.39 -8.01
CA ALA A 144 0.72 36.13 -8.40
C ALA A 144 0.79 36.45 -9.91
N TYR A 145 0.14 35.63 -10.75
CA TYR A 145 0.17 35.81 -12.21
C TYR A 145 -0.92 36.75 -12.73
N CYS A 146 -2.18 36.54 -12.33
CA CYS A 146 -3.30 37.33 -12.84
C CYS A 146 -3.84 38.36 -11.84
N THR A 147 -3.29 38.43 -10.63
CA THR A 147 -3.75 39.35 -9.54
C THR A 147 -5.21 39.19 -9.09
N ALA A 148 -5.92 38.19 -9.62
CA ALA A 148 -7.30 37.90 -9.23
C ALA A 148 -7.40 37.46 -7.76
N GLN A 149 -8.48 37.87 -7.10
CA GLN A 149 -8.82 37.42 -5.75
C GLN A 149 -9.32 35.97 -5.83
N LEU A 150 -8.74 35.09 -5.01
CA LEU A 150 -9.05 33.66 -5.05
C LEU A 150 -10.11 33.28 -4.01
N PRO A 151 -11.07 32.41 -4.37
CA PRO A 151 -11.96 31.82 -3.38
C PRO A 151 -11.18 30.95 -2.36
N PRO A 152 -11.70 30.78 -1.13
CA PRO A 152 -11.05 30.00 -0.08
C PRO A 152 -10.80 28.56 -0.52
N ALA A 153 -9.70 27.97 -0.03
CA ALA A 153 -9.25 26.65 -0.47
C ALA A 153 -10.25 25.56 -0.06
N GLY A 154 -10.95 24.98 -1.05
CA GLY A 154 -11.92 23.89 -0.85
C GLY A 154 -13.21 24.05 -1.65
N GLU A 155 -13.50 25.25 -2.15
CA GLU A 155 -14.69 25.50 -2.96
C GLU A 155 -14.38 25.38 -4.46
N PRO A 156 -15.25 24.72 -5.26
CA PRO A 156 -15.11 24.71 -6.70
C PRO A 156 -15.25 26.14 -7.23
N SER A 157 -14.32 26.55 -8.09
CA SER A 157 -14.36 27.86 -8.74
C SER A 157 -15.71 28.12 -9.41
N PRO A 158 -16.29 29.33 -9.30
CA PRO A 158 -17.60 29.67 -9.86
C PRO A 158 -17.73 29.36 -11.36
N GLU A 159 -16.63 29.36 -12.11
CA GLU A 159 -16.63 29.05 -13.55
C GLU A 159 -16.91 27.57 -13.87
N ARG A 160 -16.47 26.64 -13.00
CA ARG A 160 -16.79 25.20 -13.17
C ARG A 160 -18.24 24.85 -12.82
N ALA A 161 -18.95 25.72 -12.10
CA ALA A 161 -20.37 25.55 -11.79
C ALA A 161 -21.28 26.08 -12.92
N GLN A 162 -20.74 26.84 -13.89
CA GLN A 162 -21.51 27.52 -14.94
C GLN A 162 -21.22 27.02 -16.36
N GLY A 163 -20.71 25.78 -16.51
CA GLY A 163 -20.78 24.96 -17.72
C GLY A 163 -20.73 25.68 -19.07
N VAL A 164 -19.52 25.94 -19.56
CA VAL A 164 -19.19 25.99 -20.99
C VAL A 164 -18.10 24.96 -21.25
#